data_AF-I4YRN8-F1
#
_entry.id   AF-I4YRN8-F1
#
_cell.length_a   1.000
_cell.length_b   1.000
_cell.length_c   1.000
_cell.angle_alpha   90.00
_cell.angle_beta   90.00
_cell.angle_gamma   90.00
#
_symmetry.space_group_name_H-M   'P 1'
#
loop_
_entity.id
_entity.type
_entity.pdbx_description
1 polymer ?
#
loop_
_entity_poly.entity_id
_entity_poly.type
_entity_poly.pdbx_seq_one_letter_code
_entity_poly.pdbx_strand_id
1 'polypeptide(L)' 'MIIETSDNRFFRVRETGNPDLAHVWFGVAVKRSRGAWIEKAKAREILVRKEASRVVEGR' A
#
# COMPACT_ATOMS: atom_id res chain seq x y z
N MET A 1 -0.71 4.32 -6.65
CA MET A 1 -1.93 3.81 -6.00
C MET A 1 -1.71 3.77 -4.50
N ILE A 2 -2.64 4.36 -3.72
CA ILE A 2 -2.68 4.25 -2.26
C ILE A 2 -3.85 3.36 -1.87
N ILE A 3 -3.58 2.43 -0.94
CA ILE A 3 -4.59 1.57 -0.34
C ILE A 3 -4.66 1.80 1.16
N GLU A 4 -5.78 1.39 1.72
CA GLU A 4 -6.02 1.26 3.15
C GLU A 4 -6.37 -0.19 3.47
N THR A 5 -5.67 -0.78 4.41
CA THR A 5 -5.93 -2.12 4.92
C THR A 5 -6.99 -2.08 6.02
N SER A 6 -7.62 -3.21 6.32
CA SER A 6 -8.64 -3.33 7.37
C SER A 6 -8.17 -2.94 8.78
N ASP A 7 -6.86 -2.94 9.04
CA ASP A 7 -6.24 -2.44 10.27
C ASP A 7 -5.94 -0.92 10.24
N ASN A 8 -6.62 -0.16 9.37
CA ASN A 8 -6.51 1.29 9.19
C ASN A 8 -5.07 1.76 8.88
N ARG A 9 -4.29 0.94 8.16
CA ARG A 9 -2.95 1.33 7.71
C ARG A 9 -2.97 1.70 6.24
N PHE A 10 -2.17 2.70 5.88
CA PHE A 10 -2.04 3.17 4.51
C PHE A 10 -0.74 2.69 3.90
N PHE A 11 -0.83 2.20 2.66
CA PHE A 11 0.32 1.78 1.88
C PHE A 11 0.29 2.40 0.49
N ARG A 12 1.45 2.87 0.04
CA ARG A 12 1.70 3.08 -1.39
C ARG A 12 2.09 1.75 -1.99
N VAL A 13 1.34 1.31 -3.00
CA VAL A 13 1.47 -0.04 -3.57
C VAL A 13 1.83 -0.02 -5.06
N ARG A 14 2.56 -1.05 -5.48
CA ARG A 14 2.86 -1.40 -6.88
C ARG A 14 2.56 -2.88 -7.13
N GLU A 15 2.16 -3.21 -8.35
CA GLU A 15 1.98 -4.60 -8.76
C GLU A 15 3.30 -5.37 -8.67
N THR A 16 3.20 -6.66 -8.35
CA THR A 16 4.37 -7.54 -8.26
C THR A 16 4.88 -7.98 -9.63
N GLY A 17 4.02 -7.93 -10.66
CA GLY A 17 4.33 -8.40 -12.01
C GLY A 17 4.44 -9.93 -12.12
N ASN A 18 4.29 -10.66 -11.02
CA ASN A 18 4.33 -12.11 -10.98
C ASN A 18 2.90 -12.67 -10.80
N PRO A 19 2.41 -13.52 -11.72
CA PRO A 19 1.07 -14.12 -11.62
C PRO A 19 0.88 -14.96 -10.34
N ASP A 20 1.91 -15.64 -9.85
CA ASP A 20 1.84 -16.41 -8.59
C ASP A 20 1.56 -15.51 -7.38
N LEU A 21 1.95 -14.24 -7.48
CA LEU A 21 1.78 -13.21 -6.46
C LEU A 21 0.66 -12.21 -6.82
N ALA A 22 -0.29 -12.59 -7.68
CA ALA A 22 -1.39 -11.71 -8.10
C ALA A 22 -2.32 -11.28 -6.96
N HIS A 23 -2.31 -12.01 -5.84
CA HIS A 23 -3.11 -11.75 -4.64
C HIS A 23 -2.46 -10.75 -3.66
N VAL A 24 -1.24 -10.27 -3.94
CA VAL A 24 -0.50 -9.30 -3.13
C VAL A 24 0.02 -8.14 -3.98
N TRP A 25 0.38 -7.05 -3.30
CA TRP A 25 1.17 -5.94 -3.83
C TRP A 25 2.51 -5.84 -3.10
N PHE A 26 3.48 -5.19 -3.72
CA PHE A 26 4.58 -4.58 -2.99
C PHE A 26 4.11 -3.25 -2.41
N GLY A 27 4.18 -3.09 -1.09
CA GLY A 27 3.66 -1.93 -0.37
C GLY A 27 4.70 -1.28 0.54
N VAL A 28 4.73 0.05 0.56
CA VAL A 28 5.50 0.88 1.49
C VAL A 28 4.54 1.66 2.38
N ALA A 29 4.72 1.59 3.70
CA ALA A 29 3.82 2.25 4.65
C ALA A 29 3.91 3.77 4.54
N VAL A 30 2.76 4.42 4.37
CA VAL A 30 2.65 5.89 4.26
C VAL A 30 1.76 6.48 5.35
N LYS A 31 1.85 7.79 5.52
CA LYS A 31 0.95 8.60 6.34
C LYS A 31 0.58 9.87 5.59
N ARG A 32 -0.58 10.45 5.92
CA ARG A 32 -0.98 11.75 5.42
C ARG A 32 -0.28 12.84 6.23
N SER A 33 0.38 13.76 5.56
CA SER A 33 1.05 14.92 6.17
C SER A 33 0.89 16.13 5.25
N ARG A 34 0.35 17.23 5.78
CA ARG A 34 0.13 18.48 5.01
C ARG A 34 -0.57 18.25 3.66
N GLY A 35 -1.58 17.40 3.63
CA GLY A 35 -2.34 17.07 2.41
C GLY A 35 -1.66 16.08 1.46
N ALA A 36 -0.40 15.68 1.71
CA ALA A 36 0.33 14.74 0.88
C ALA A 36 0.53 13.38 1.57
N TRP A 37 0.69 12.33 0.76
CA TRP A 37 1.10 11.00 1.23
C TRP A 37 2.63 10.91 1.31
N ILE A 38 3.15 10.79 2.52
CA ILE A 38 4.59 10.64 2.77
C ILE A 38 4.89 9.28 3.38
N GLU A 39 6.06 8.74 3.08
CA GLU A 39 6.51 7.47 3.64
C GLU A 39 6.79 7.60 5.14
N LYS A 40 6.48 6.55 5.90
CA LYS A 40 6.83 6.51 7.32
C LYS A 40 8.35 6.36 7.45
N ALA A 41 8.93 6.93 8.50
CA ALA A 41 10.35 6.77 8.77
C ALA A 41 10.70 5.28 8.90
N LYS A 42 11.76 4.85 8.20
CA LYS A 42 12.21 3.44 8.14
C LYS A 42 11.19 2.46 7.55
N ALA A 43 10.19 2.95 6.81
CA ALA A 43 9.31 2.06 6.07
C ALA A 43 10.13 1.21 5.09
N ARG A 44 9.86 -0.10 5.09
CA ARG A 44 10.41 -1.04 4.12
C ARG A 44 9.30 -1.50 3.21
N GLU A 45 9.68 -1.92 2.02
CA GLU A 45 8.76 -2.62 1.14
C GLU A 45 8.41 -3.97 1.74
N ILE A 46 7.11 -4.26 1.81
CA ILE A 46 6.56 -5.53 2.28
C ILE A 46 5.49 -6.02 1.30
N LEU A 47 5.11 -7.29 1.41
CA LEU A 47 3.95 -7.80 0.70
C LEU A 47 2.67 -7.43 1.45
N VAL A 48 1.73 -6.80 0.75
CA VAL A 48 0.42 -6.43 1.29
C VAL A 48 -0.66 -7.21 0.55
N ARG A 49 -1.55 -7.89 1.28
CA ARG A 49 -2.65 -8.67 0.69
C ARG A 49 -3.70 -7.75 0.09
N LYS A 50 -4.17 -8.11 -1.12
CA LYS A 50 -5.29 -7.44 -1.78
C LYS A 50 -6.61 -7.73 -1.06
N GLU A 51 -6.76 -8.95 -0.57
CA GLU A 51 -7.88 -9.36 0.28
C GLU A 51 -7.83 -8.55 1.59
N ALA A 52 -8.94 -7.88 1.92
CA ALA A 52 -9.08 -6.91 3.03
C ALA A 52 -8.37 -5.54 2.85
N SER A 53 -8.06 -5.14 1.62
CA SER A 53 -7.58 -3.79 1.30
C SER A 53 -8.55 -3.03 0.38
N ARG A 54 -8.70 -1.73 0.60
CA ARG A 54 -9.47 -0.82 -0.28
C ARG A 54 -8.55 0.21 -0.92
N VAL A 55 -8.80 0.54 -2.19
CA VAL A 55 -8.11 1.65 -2.86
C VAL A 55 -8.70 2.96 -2.36
N VAL A 56 -7.86 3.84 -1.84
CA VAL A 56 -8.27 5.18 -1.34
C VAL A 56 -7.82 6.30 -2.26
N GLU A 57 -6.80 6.06 -3.09
CA GLU A 57 -6.35 7.00 -4.10
C GLU A 57 -5.77 6.22 -5.30
N GLY A 58 -6.56 6.15 -6.37
CA GLY A 58 -6.14 5.69 -7.68
C GLY A 58 -5.76 6.89 -8.52
N ARG A 59 -4.59 6.85 -9.17
CA ARG A 59 -4.23 7.80 -10.22
C ARG A 59 -4.32 7.07 -11.54
#